data_AF-A0A9X0AEQ1-F1
#
_entry.id   AF-A0A9X0AEQ1-F1
#
_cell.length_a   1.000
_cell.length_b   1.000
_cell.length_c   1.000
_cell.angle_alpha   90.00
_cell.angle_beta   90.00
_cell.angle_gamma   90.00
#
_symmetry.space_group_name_H-M   'P 1'
#
loop_
_entity.id
_entity.type
_entity.pdbx_description
1 polymer ?
#
loop_
_entity_poly.entity_id
_entity_poly.type
_entity_poly.pdbx_seq_one_letter_code
_entity_poly.pdbx_strand_id
1 'polypeptide(L)'
;MRYQFPTEAVTWPCRGLRRAFVNSFGFGGSNSHCIVDDAYHFLNSHFLVGNHNTVVDQHMCQEVRELGPQINEFTEKSIEHLPDQQLLVFSAADKDGIARLAEVYGTHFASCVSEARSINPTSFLRDLAYTLAMRRSMFTWRSFIVTNNLTDLIDLPSKISPPVRAGSSLGVAYIFTGQGAQYSKMGIDLVSFPIFFDTLKKANEVFQQLGSTWCLFVKKLIKTYKLAQEESDYNLNDPAYNQPLCTALQLGLIELLRNFGISPAIVLGHSSGEIAAA
;
A
#
# COMPACT_ATOMS: atom_id res chain seq x y z
N MET A 1 23.54 42.00 -22.62
CA MET A 1 22.70 40.80 -22.46
C MET A 1 21.49 40.97 -23.36
N ARG A 2 21.25 40.08 -24.34
CA ARG A 2 20.07 40.18 -25.22
C ARG A 2 18.97 39.28 -24.66
N TYR A 3 17.81 39.85 -24.36
CA TYR A 3 16.62 39.08 -24.02
C TYR A 3 16.13 38.35 -25.28
N GLN A 4 15.70 37.10 -25.12
CA GLN A 4 15.11 36.29 -26.18
C GLN A 4 13.68 35.94 -25.79
N PHE A 5 12.76 35.98 -26.76
CA PHE A 5 11.37 35.60 -26.58
C PHE A 5 11.15 34.26 -27.28
N PRO A 6 11.01 33.13 -26.54
CA PRO A 6 10.81 31.83 -27.16
C PRO A 6 9.44 31.76 -27.82
N THR A 7 9.41 31.42 -29.12
CA THR A 7 8.18 31.16 -29.88
C THR A 7 7.85 29.67 -29.98
N GLU A 8 8.80 28.81 -29.58
CA GLU A 8 8.69 27.36 -29.56
C GLU A 8 9.24 26.81 -28.24
N ALA A 9 8.97 25.54 -27.93
CA ALA A 9 9.53 24.89 -26.75
C ALA A 9 11.05 24.75 -26.89
N VAL A 10 11.78 25.42 -26.01
CA VAL A 10 13.25 25.40 -25.98
C VAL A 10 13.77 24.74 -24.72
N THR A 11 14.91 24.06 -24.82
CA THR A 11 15.60 23.51 -23.67
C THR A 11 16.02 24.63 -22.71
N TRP A 12 15.98 24.33 -21.41
CA TRP A 12 16.44 25.28 -20.40
C TRP A 12 17.93 25.63 -20.63
N PRO A 13 18.31 26.92 -20.62
CA PRO A 13 19.59 27.36 -21.18
C PRO A 13 20.83 27.02 -20.35
N CYS A 14 20.67 26.66 -19.07
CA CYS A 14 21.78 26.37 -18.16
C CYS A 14 21.70 24.96 -17.57
N ARG A 15 22.88 24.40 -17.29
CA ARG A 15 23.03 23.19 -16.45
C ARG A 15 23.00 23.60 -14.97
N GLY A 16 22.51 22.72 -14.10
CA GLY A 16 22.40 22.99 -12.66
C GLY A 16 21.10 23.72 -12.30
N LEU A 17 21.18 24.63 -11.32
CA LEU A 17 20.03 25.37 -10.79
C LEU A 17 19.24 26.09 -11.89
N ARG A 18 17.96 25.75 -12.02
CA ARG A 18 17.03 26.42 -12.94
C ARG A 18 16.22 27.42 -12.15
N ARG A 19 16.43 28.70 -12.47
CA ARG A 19 15.80 29.84 -11.79
C ARG A 19 14.94 30.65 -12.75
N ALA A 20 13.68 30.84 -12.40
CA ALA A 20 12.74 31.69 -13.10
C ALA A 20 12.41 32.94 -12.28
N PHE A 21 12.08 34.02 -12.98
CA PHE A 21 11.64 35.28 -12.39
C PHE A 21 10.22 35.56 -12.85
N VAL A 22 9.30 35.79 -11.91
CA VAL A 22 7.90 36.11 -12.18
C VAL A 22 7.64 37.54 -11.72
N ASN A 23 7.27 38.41 -12.66
CA ASN A 23 6.95 39.81 -12.42
C ASN A 23 5.43 40.03 -12.60
N SER A 24 4.82 40.84 -11.73
CA SER A 24 3.44 41.30 -11.87
C SER A 24 3.32 42.77 -11.49
N PHE A 25 2.69 43.57 -12.34
CA PHE A 25 2.55 45.02 -12.19
C PHE A 25 1.06 45.38 -12.23
N GLY A 26 0.53 45.85 -11.11
CA GLY A 26 -0.86 46.26 -10.97
C GLY A 26 -1.06 47.71 -11.43
N PHE A 27 -2.22 47.97 -12.04
CA PHE A 27 -2.56 49.31 -12.55
C PHE A 27 -2.49 50.43 -11.48
N GLY A 28 -2.75 50.12 -10.21
CA GLY A 28 -2.64 51.05 -9.09
C GLY A 28 -1.20 51.32 -8.61
N GLY A 29 -0.18 50.85 -9.33
CA GLY A 29 1.24 51.05 -8.98
C GLY A 29 1.84 50.01 -8.01
N SER A 30 1.06 48.99 -7.63
CA SER A 30 1.57 47.86 -6.82
C SER A 30 2.33 46.88 -7.70
N ASN A 31 3.58 46.61 -7.36
CA ASN A 31 4.47 45.74 -8.14
C ASN A 31 4.92 44.56 -7.27
N SER A 32 4.96 43.36 -7.83
CA SER A 32 5.49 42.17 -7.17
C SER A 32 6.48 41.42 -8.04
N HIS A 33 7.47 40.81 -7.38
CA HIS A 33 8.53 40.03 -8.00
C HIS A 33 8.74 38.76 -7.19
N CYS A 34 8.80 37.62 -7.87
CA CYS A 34 9.06 36.32 -7.27
C CYS A 34 10.20 35.62 -8.02
N ILE A 35 11.10 35.00 -7.25
CA ILE A 35 12.19 34.17 -7.76
C ILE A 35 11.83 32.72 -7.43
N VAL A 36 11.84 31.86 -8.44
CA VAL A 36 11.47 30.45 -8.31
C VAL A 36 12.64 29.58 -8.76
N ASP A 37 13.05 28.67 -7.89
CA ASP A 37 14.07 27.67 -8.15
C ASP A 37 13.44 26.30 -8.36
N ASP A 38 14.09 25.44 -9.15
CA ASP A 38 13.67 24.06 -9.26
C ASP A 38 13.96 23.25 -7.99
N ALA A 39 13.05 22.32 -7.67
CA ALA A 39 13.03 21.63 -6.38
C ALA A 39 14.33 20.87 -6.06
N TYR A 40 14.86 20.08 -7.00
CA TYR A 40 16.07 19.27 -6.76
C TYR A 40 17.28 20.13 -6.37
N HIS A 41 17.62 21.14 -7.19
CA HIS A 41 18.80 21.96 -6.93
C HIS A 41 18.63 22.84 -5.69
N PHE A 42 17.40 23.32 -5.43
CA PHE A 42 17.09 24.03 -4.19
C PHE A 42 17.35 23.13 -2.97
N LEU A 43 16.78 21.93 -2.95
CA LEU A 43 16.96 20.97 -1.85
C LEU A 43 18.43 20.61 -1.66
N ASN A 44 19.13 20.26 -2.74
CA ASN A 44 20.53 19.87 -2.71
C ASN A 44 21.45 21.01 -2.18
N SER A 45 21.25 22.24 -2.65
CA SER A 45 22.04 23.39 -2.21
C SER A 45 21.83 23.78 -0.75
N HIS A 46 20.73 23.35 -0.14
CA HIS A 46 20.40 23.62 1.26
C HIS A 46 20.57 22.39 2.17
N PHE A 47 21.15 21.30 1.66
CA PHE A 47 21.30 20.03 2.39
C PHE A 47 19.96 19.48 2.93
N LEU A 48 18.88 19.72 2.18
CA LEU A 48 17.55 19.23 2.49
C LEU A 48 17.24 17.98 1.67
N VAL A 49 16.50 17.06 2.28
CA VAL A 49 15.96 15.88 1.61
C VAL A 49 14.46 16.07 1.44
N GLY A 50 13.96 15.91 0.22
CA GLY A 50 12.54 16.08 -0.08
C GLY A 50 12.15 15.40 -1.38
N ASN A 51 10.87 15.05 -1.50
CA ASN A 51 10.34 14.44 -2.70
C ASN A 51 10.24 15.48 -3.82
N HIS A 52 10.80 15.17 -4.99
CA HIS A 52 10.69 15.99 -6.19
C HIS A 52 10.52 15.10 -7.42
N ASN A 53 9.89 15.65 -8.46
CA ASN A 53 9.84 15.01 -9.78
C ASN A 53 10.65 15.80 -10.82
N THR A 54 11.65 16.56 -10.34
CA THR A 54 12.63 17.22 -11.20
C THR A 54 13.36 16.19 -12.04
N VAL A 55 13.21 16.28 -13.37
CA VAL A 55 14.05 15.56 -14.32
C VAL A 55 15.47 16.11 -14.24
N VAL A 56 16.40 15.26 -13.79
CA VAL A 56 17.84 15.53 -13.75
C VAL A 56 18.47 14.68 -14.85
N ASP A 57 19.27 15.28 -15.71
CA ASP A 57 19.99 14.55 -16.75
C ASP A 57 21.05 13.63 -16.10
N GLN A 58 20.82 12.31 -16.13
CA GLN A 58 21.67 11.31 -15.48
C GLN A 58 23.08 11.24 -16.07
N HIS A 59 23.29 11.66 -17.32
CA HIS A 59 24.63 11.75 -17.91
C HIS A 59 25.43 12.97 -17.42
N MET A 60 24.82 13.82 -16.57
CA MET A 60 25.38 15.11 -16.14
C MET A 60 25.58 15.22 -14.61
N CYS A 61 25.32 14.17 -13.85
CA CYS A 61 25.55 14.12 -12.40
C CYS A 61 26.43 12.92 -12.02
N GLN A 62 27.73 13.15 -11.82
CA GLN A 62 28.56 12.22 -11.06
C GLN A 62 28.28 12.43 -9.57
N GLU A 63 27.89 11.32 -8.92
CA GLU A 63 28.06 11.01 -7.49
C GLU A 63 27.59 12.04 -6.46
N VAL A 64 26.33 11.93 -6.03
CA VAL A 64 25.99 11.97 -4.58
C VAL A 64 24.79 11.04 -4.36
N ARG A 65 25.05 9.73 -4.27
CA ARG A 65 24.14 8.83 -3.54
C ARG A 65 24.90 8.41 -2.28
N GLU A 66 24.22 8.53 -1.15
CA GLU A 66 24.64 8.13 0.20
C GLU A 66 25.36 9.21 1.03
N LEU A 67 25.02 9.29 2.32
CA LEU A 67 25.47 10.22 3.38
C LEU A 67 24.49 11.32 3.82
N GLY A 68 23.17 11.10 3.70
CA GLY A 68 22.18 11.82 4.51
C GLY A 68 21.55 10.88 5.54
N PRO A 69 21.44 11.24 6.84
CA PRO A 69 20.71 10.42 7.80
C PRO A 69 19.26 10.30 7.33
N GLN A 70 18.79 9.06 7.16
CA GLN A 70 17.41 8.77 6.77
C GLN A 70 16.47 9.16 7.91
N ILE A 71 15.97 10.39 7.89
CA ILE A 71 14.85 10.79 8.75
C ILE A 71 13.58 10.39 8.01
N ASN A 72 13.27 9.10 8.07
CA ASN A 72 11.98 8.44 7.90
C ASN A 72 12.28 6.94 7.88
N GLU A 73 12.19 6.28 9.03
CA GLU A 73 12.24 4.82 9.15
C GLU A 73 11.00 4.20 8.49
N PHE A 74 10.99 4.18 7.16
CA PHE A 74 10.32 3.15 6.36
C PHE A 74 11.44 2.40 5.65
N THR A 75 12.09 1.50 6.40
CA THR A 75 13.21 0.69 5.89
C THR A 75 12.77 -0.14 4.68
N GLU A 76 13.58 -0.15 3.61
CA GLU A 76 13.40 -0.98 2.41
C GLU A 76 13.18 -2.48 2.72
N LYS A 77 13.64 -2.96 3.89
CA LYS A 77 13.39 -4.34 4.35
C LYS A 77 11.91 -4.67 4.56
N SER A 78 11.05 -3.67 4.78
CA SER A 78 9.59 -3.84 4.89
C SER A 78 8.91 -4.04 3.53
N ILE A 79 9.63 -3.79 2.43
CA ILE A 79 9.09 -3.72 1.06
C ILE A 79 9.11 -5.08 0.33
N GLU A 80 10.01 -5.99 0.72
CA GLU A 80 10.18 -7.29 0.06
C GLU A 80 9.05 -8.30 0.33
N HIS A 81 8.25 -8.09 1.38
CA HIS A 81 7.27 -9.07 1.83
C HIS A 81 5.81 -8.63 1.69
N LEU A 82 5.52 -7.39 1.29
CA LEU A 82 4.13 -6.93 1.17
C LEU A 82 3.42 -7.59 -0.02
N PRO A 83 2.12 -7.93 0.11
CA PRO A 83 1.35 -8.56 -0.95
C PRO A 83 1.48 -7.79 -2.28
N ASP A 84 1.62 -8.53 -3.38
CA ASP A 84 1.64 -7.91 -4.72
C ASP A 84 0.35 -7.15 -5.01
N GLN A 85 -0.77 -7.56 -4.40
CA GLN A 85 -2.06 -6.90 -4.55
C GLN A 85 -2.17 -5.61 -3.75
N GLN A 86 -2.63 -4.56 -4.43
CA GLN A 86 -2.85 -3.23 -3.87
C GLN A 86 -4.34 -2.91 -3.86
N LEU A 87 -4.80 -2.33 -2.75
CA LEU A 87 -6.16 -1.79 -2.62
C LEU A 87 -6.16 -0.32 -3.08
N LEU A 88 -6.83 -0.04 -4.20
CA LEU A 88 -7.02 1.31 -4.71
C LEU A 88 -8.43 1.78 -4.37
N VAL A 89 -8.53 2.89 -3.65
CA VAL A 89 -9.79 3.44 -3.18
C VAL A 89 -10.18 4.70 -3.95
N PHE A 90 -11.46 4.80 -4.32
CA PHE A 90 -12.02 5.93 -5.04
C PHE A 90 -13.22 6.46 -4.26
N SER A 91 -13.40 7.78 -4.25
CA SER A 91 -14.56 8.38 -3.60
C SER A 91 -15.07 9.60 -4.34
N ALA A 92 -16.38 9.83 -4.27
CA ALA A 92 -17.08 10.95 -4.89
C ALA A 92 -18.22 11.48 -3.99
N ALA A 93 -18.64 12.72 -4.25
CA ALA A 93 -19.75 13.35 -3.54
C ALA A 93 -21.12 12.73 -3.91
N ASP A 94 -21.25 12.21 -5.13
CA ASP A 94 -22.44 11.54 -5.66
C ASP A 94 -22.12 10.14 -6.22
N LYS A 95 -23.15 9.31 -6.39
CA LYS A 95 -23.01 7.92 -6.83
C LYS A 95 -22.40 7.82 -8.23
N ASP A 96 -22.89 8.63 -9.16
CA ASP A 96 -22.48 8.61 -10.57
C ASP A 96 -21.07 9.19 -10.77
N GLY A 97 -20.59 9.98 -9.79
CA GLY A 97 -19.22 10.47 -9.74
C GLY A 97 -18.17 9.37 -9.71
N ILE A 98 -18.48 8.20 -9.15
CA ILE A 98 -17.56 7.05 -9.19
C ILE A 98 -17.35 6.55 -10.62
N ALA A 99 -18.41 6.44 -11.42
CA ALA A 99 -18.30 6.01 -12.81
C ALA A 99 -17.49 7.03 -13.65
N ARG A 100 -17.75 8.33 -13.46
CA ARG A 100 -16.98 9.40 -14.11
C ARG A 100 -15.49 9.35 -13.70
N LEU A 101 -15.19 9.12 -12.42
CA LEU A 101 -13.80 8.97 -11.97
C LEU A 101 -13.15 7.75 -12.61
N ALA A 102 -13.83 6.60 -12.66
CA ALA A 102 -13.28 5.40 -13.26
C ALA A 102 -12.92 5.60 -14.74
N GLU A 103 -13.77 6.30 -15.49
CA GLU A 103 -13.51 6.61 -16.91
C GLU A 103 -12.34 7.57 -17.10
N VAL A 104 -12.26 8.63 -16.29
CA VAL A 104 -11.16 9.60 -16.33
C VAL A 104 -9.82 8.95 -15.97
N TYR A 105 -9.79 8.14 -14.91
CA TYR A 105 -8.58 7.41 -14.52
C TYR A 105 -8.19 6.36 -15.57
N GLY A 106 -9.16 5.61 -16.11
CA GLY A 106 -8.90 4.63 -17.18
C GLY A 106 -8.27 5.27 -18.42
N THR A 107 -8.82 6.41 -18.85
CA THR A 107 -8.27 7.18 -19.98
C THR A 107 -6.86 7.71 -19.68
N HIS A 108 -6.64 8.26 -18.48
CA HIS A 108 -5.33 8.77 -18.07
C HIS A 108 -4.27 7.66 -18.01
N PHE A 109 -4.60 6.49 -17.46
CA PHE A 109 -3.63 5.40 -17.40
C PHE A 109 -3.39 4.78 -18.77
N ALA A 110 -4.38 4.75 -19.66
CA ALA A 110 -4.18 4.36 -21.05
C ALA A 110 -3.12 5.25 -21.73
N SER A 111 -3.20 6.58 -21.56
CA SER A 111 -2.20 7.50 -22.13
C SER A 111 -0.83 7.31 -21.47
N CYS A 112 -0.76 7.21 -20.14
CA CYS A 112 0.50 7.02 -19.43
C CYS A 112 1.22 5.72 -19.81
N VAL A 113 0.51 4.60 -19.96
CA VAL A 113 1.11 3.32 -20.36
C VAL A 113 1.67 3.38 -21.79
N SER A 114 1.05 4.18 -22.67
CA SER A 114 1.54 4.37 -24.04
C SER A 114 2.82 5.22 -24.13
N GLU A 115 3.01 6.15 -23.19
CA GLU A 115 4.13 7.09 -23.16
C GLU A 115 5.31 6.62 -22.27
N ALA A 116 5.04 5.72 -21.32
CA ALA A 116 5.99 5.32 -20.30
C ALA A 116 7.04 4.33 -20.80
N ARG A 117 8.26 4.81 -21.06
CA ARG A 117 9.47 3.99 -21.00
C ARG A 117 9.86 3.85 -19.53
N SER A 118 9.91 2.62 -19.00
CA SER A 118 10.52 2.24 -17.71
C SER A 118 9.77 2.61 -16.40
N ILE A 119 8.45 2.43 -16.31
CA ILE A 119 7.77 2.40 -14.99
C ILE A 119 7.87 0.99 -14.39
N ASN A 120 8.33 0.87 -13.14
CA ASN A 120 8.19 -0.38 -12.38
C ASN A 120 6.74 -0.51 -11.88
N PRO A 121 5.96 -1.48 -12.38
CA PRO A 121 4.52 -1.60 -12.09
C PRO A 121 4.19 -1.71 -10.61
N THR A 122 4.98 -2.48 -9.87
CA THR A 122 4.75 -2.75 -8.45
C THR A 122 4.93 -1.49 -7.61
N SER A 123 6.02 -0.74 -7.84
CA SER A 123 6.26 0.53 -7.13
C SER A 123 5.17 1.56 -7.43
N PHE A 124 4.75 1.66 -8.68
CA PHE A 124 3.73 2.60 -9.10
C PHE A 124 2.37 2.32 -8.46
N LEU A 125 1.94 1.05 -8.44
CA LEU A 125 0.68 0.66 -7.81
C LEU A 125 0.67 0.95 -6.30
N ARG A 126 1.81 0.75 -5.62
CA ARG A 126 1.97 1.07 -4.19
C ARG A 126 1.86 2.58 -3.95
N ASP A 127 2.55 3.39 -4.74
CA ASP A 127 2.48 4.86 -4.63
C ASP A 127 1.08 5.39 -4.95
N LEU A 128 0.41 4.78 -5.92
CA LEU A 128 -0.97 5.10 -6.27
C LEU A 128 -1.93 4.73 -5.14
N ALA A 129 -1.81 3.53 -4.56
CA ALA A 129 -2.62 3.10 -3.42
C ALA A 129 -2.45 4.06 -2.23
N TYR A 130 -1.20 4.40 -1.90
CA TYR A 130 -0.89 5.38 -0.85
C TYR A 130 -1.50 6.75 -1.16
N THR A 131 -1.36 7.24 -2.40
CA THR A 131 -1.89 8.55 -2.80
C THR A 131 -3.41 8.60 -2.69
N LEU A 132 -4.10 7.57 -3.20
CA LEU A 132 -5.55 7.48 -3.17
C LEU A 132 -6.10 7.34 -1.74
N ALA A 133 -5.40 6.60 -0.87
CA ALA A 133 -5.85 6.36 0.50
C ALA A 133 -5.49 7.52 1.46
N MET A 134 -4.31 8.12 1.31
CA MET A 134 -3.73 9.04 2.31
C MET A 134 -3.58 10.48 1.84
N ARG A 135 -3.60 10.73 0.52
CA ARG A 135 -3.31 12.06 -0.08
C ARG A 135 -4.49 12.62 -0.89
N ARG A 136 -5.66 11.98 -0.77
CA ARG A 136 -6.92 12.41 -1.38
C ARG A 136 -8.00 12.53 -0.32
N SER A 137 -8.93 13.46 -0.55
CA SER A 137 -10.12 13.59 0.29
C SER A 137 -11.02 12.36 0.14
N MET A 138 -11.61 11.92 1.26
CA MET A 138 -12.53 10.79 1.29
C MET A 138 -13.98 11.27 1.37
N PHE A 139 -14.75 11.03 0.31
CA PHE A 139 -16.18 11.37 0.24
C PHE A 139 -17.09 10.19 0.66
N THR A 140 -18.40 10.42 0.63
CA THR A 140 -19.42 9.46 1.11
C THR A 140 -19.70 8.34 0.12
N TRP A 141 -19.66 8.56 -1.19
CA TRP A 141 -19.76 7.45 -2.14
C TRP A 141 -18.36 6.92 -2.39
N ARG A 142 -18.18 5.61 -2.17
CA ARG A 142 -16.89 4.95 -2.23
C ARG A 142 -16.95 3.72 -3.11
N SER A 143 -15.83 3.44 -3.75
CA SER A 143 -15.61 2.23 -4.50
C SER A 143 -14.11 1.88 -4.41
N PHE A 144 -13.77 0.65 -4.75
CA PHE A 144 -12.41 0.17 -4.71
C PHE A 144 -12.15 -0.88 -5.80
N ILE A 145 -10.88 -1.12 -6.07
CA ILE A 145 -10.37 -2.27 -6.82
C ILE A 145 -9.18 -2.85 -6.03
N VAL A 146 -9.03 -4.16 -6.07
CA VAL A 146 -7.83 -4.85 -5.58
C VAL A 146 -7.11 -5.43 -6.80
N THR A 147 -5.89 -4.97 -7.06
CA THR A 147 -5.13 -5.39 -8.25
C THR A 147 -3.63 -5.35 -8.02
N ASN A 148 -2.90 -6.21 -8.72
CA ASN A 148 -1.44 -6.16 -8.88
C ASN A 148 -1.01 -5.87 -10.32
N ASN A 149 -1.96 -5.49 -11.19
CA ASN A 149 -1.75 -5.37 -12.62
C ASN A 149 -2.20 -4.00 -13.14
N LEU A 150 -1.31 -3.31 -13.86
CA LEU A 150 -1.59 -2.00 -14.45
C LEU A 150 -2.68 -2.04 -15.52
N THR A 151 -2.87 -3.17 -16.21
CA THR A 151 -3.92 -3.25 -17.24
C THR A 151 -5.32 -3.13 -16.66
N ASP A 152 -5.52 -3.53 -15.40
CA ASP A 152 -6.80 -3.37 -14.70
C ASP A 152 -7.14 -1.89 -14.48
N LEU A 153 -6.13 -1.01 -14.47
CA LEU A 153 -6.35 0.44 -14.36
C LEU A 153 -6.84 1.06 -15.66
N ILE A 154 -6.48 0.47 -16.81
CA ILE A 154 -6.94 0.91 -18.12
C ILE A 154 -8.43 0.59 -18.28
N ASP A 155 -8.83 -0.61 -17.86
CA ASP A 155 -10.22 -1.07 -17.85
C ASP A 155 -10.91 -0.88 -16.49
N LEU A 156 -10.51 0.17 -15.77
CA LEU A 156 -11.04 0.46 -14.43
C LEU A 156 -12.58 0.51 -14.37
N PRO A 157 -13.31 1.09 -15.36
CA PRO A 157 -14.77 1.09 -15.35
C PRO A 157 -15.42 -0.28 -15.25
N SER A 158 -14.80 -1.34 -15.81
CA SER A 158 -15.33 -2.70 -15.76
C SER A 158 -14.92 -3.47 -14.50
N LYS A 159 -13.79 -3.08 -13.89
CA LYS A 159 -13.15 -3.78 -12.77
C LYS A 159 -13.47 -3.22 -11.39
N ILE A 160 -13.86 -1.94 -11.34
CA ILE A 160 -14.13 -1.27 -10.07
C ILE A 160 -15.39 -1.84 -9.41
N SER A 161 -15.39 -1.97 -8.08
CA SER A 161 -16.56 -2.43 -7.33
C SER A 161 -17.77 -1.48 -7.46
N PRO A 162 -19.00 -1.97 -7.27
CA PRO A 162 -20.17 -1.11 -7.26
C PRO A 162 -20.04 0.01 -6.21
N PRO A 163 -20.49 1.24 -6.52
CA PRO A 163 -20.40 2.35 -5.59
C PRO A 163 -21.31 2.12 -4.38
N VAL A 164 -20.73 2.23 -3.19
CA VAL A 164 -21.44 2.11 -1.90
C VAL A 164 -21.38 3.43 -1.16
N ARG A 165 -22.49 3.85 -0.56
CA ARG A 165 -22.52 5.01 0.31
C ARG A 165 -22.00 4.60 1.69
N ALA A 166 -20.88 5.18 2.12
CA ALA A 166 -20.32 5.02 3.44
C ALA A 166 -21.29 5.53 4.52
N GLY A 167 -21.55 4.69 5.52
CA GLY A 167 -22.30 5.06 6.72
C GLY A 167 -21.44 5.80 7.74
N SER A 168 -22.06 6.55 8.64
CA SER A 168 -21.39 7.33 9.68
C SER A 168 -20.80 6.49 10.82
N SER A 169 -21.30 5.27 11.03
CA SER A 169 -20.74 4.31 11.98
C SER A 169 -21.28 2.92 11.67
N LEU A 170 -20.47 2.07 11.05
CA LEU A 170 -20.80 0.65 10.91
C LEU A 170 -20.17 -0.08 12.10
N GLY A 171 -21.00 -0.60 13.00
CA GLY A 171 -20.53 -1.54 14.01
C GLY A 171 -20.08 -2.81 13.31
N VAL A 172 -18.81 -3.18 13.47
CA VAL A 172 -18.27 -4.43 12.91
C VAL A 172 -18.54 -5.55 13.91
N ALA A 173 -19.05 -6.69 13.44
CA ALA A 173 -19.13 -7.90 14.25
C ALA A 173 -18.05 -8.89 13.80
N TYR A 174 -17.28 -9.43 14.74
CA TYR A 174 -16.38 -10.55 14.44
C TYR A 174 -17.10 -11.87 14.72
N ILE A 175 -17.07 -12.76 13.73
CA ILE A 175 -17.69 -14.08 13.81
C ILE A 175 -16.57 -15.12 13.72
N PHE A 176 -16.39 -15.86 14.80
CA PHE A 176 -15.33 -16.84 14.97
C PHE A 176 -15.84 -18.24 14.68
N THR A 177 -15.26 -18.87 13.66
CA THR A 177 -15.65 -20.21 13.21
C THR A 177 -15.12 -21.28 14.15
N GLY A 178 -15.95 -22.29 14.43
CA GLY A 178 -15.52 -23.50 15.13
C GLY A 178 -14.78 -24.50 14.22
N GLN A 179 -14.64 -25.72 14.70
CA GLN A 179 -14.09 -26.84 13.93
C GLN A 179 -14.92 -27.11 12.65
N GLY A 180 -14.23 -27.39 11.54
CA GLY A 180 -14.84 -27.72 10.24
C GLY A 180 -14.53 -26.72 9.12
N ALA A 181 -14.08 -25.50 9.45
CA ALA A 181 -13.72 -24.46 8.48
C ALA A 181 -12.24 -24.51 8.06
N GLN A 182 -11.45 -25.43 8.61
CA GLN A 182 -10.02 -25.55 8.32
C GLN A 182 -9.75 -26.04 6.90
N TYR A 183 -8.68 -25.54 6.30
CA TYR A 183 -8.18 -26.04 5.03
C TYR A 183 -6.64 -25.96 4.99
N SER A 184 -6.04 -26.76 4.12
CA SER A 184 -4.58 -26.80 3.99
C SER A 184 -4.02 -25.44 3.55
N LYS A 185 -2.90 -25.02 4.17
CA LYS A 185 -2.22 -23.74 3.92
C LYS A 185 -3.02 -22.48 4.32
N MET A 186 -4.07 -22.61 5.14
CA MET A 186 -4.78 -21.44 5.65
C MET A 186 -3.83 -20.47 6.39
N GLY A 187 -3.98 -19.17 6.14
CA GLY A 187 -3.16 -18.12 6.75
C GLY A 187 -1.72 -18.00 6.23
N ILE A 188 -1.28 -18.81 5.26
CA ILE A 188 0.11 -18.78 4.77
C ILE A 188 0.49 -17.42 4.18
N ASP A 189 -0.37 -16.84 3.35
CA ASP A 189 -0.08 -15.54 2.71
C ASP A 189 -0.06 -14.40 3.73
N LEU A 190 -0.77 -14.56 4.86
CA LEU A 190 -0.82 -13.57 5.92
C LEU A 190 0.46 -13.52 6.78
N VAL A 191 1.34 -14.54 6.67
CA VAL A 191 2.67 -14.53 7.29
C VAL A 191 3.53 -13.37 6.78
N SER A 192 3.20 -12.82 5.60
CA SER A 192 3.80 -11.59 5.10
C SER A 192 3.63 -10.39 6.03
N PHE A 193 2.57 -10.36 6.85
CA PHE A 193 2.32 -9.30 7.81
C PHE A 193 3.06 -9.58 9.12
N PRO A 194 4.02 -8.73 9.55
CA PRO A 194 4.82 -8.98 10.74
C PRO A 194 3.98 -9.21 12.00
N ILE A 195 2.92 -8.42 12.19
CA ILE A 195 2.03 -8.54 13.37
C ILE A 195 1.30 -9.89 13.42
N PHE A 196 0.89 -10.42 12.27
CA PHE A 196 0.24 -11.71 12.17
C PHE A 196 1.24 -12.82 12.49
N PHE A 197 2.43 -12.77 11.88
CA PHE A 197 3.50 -13.73 12.13
C PHE A 197 3.97 -13.76 13.58
N ASP A 198 4.19 -12.59 14.19
CA ASP A 198 4.59 -12.48 15.60
C ASP A 198 3.53 -13.04 16.54
N THR A 199 2.25 -12.86 16.21
CA THR A 199 1.13 -13.43 16.98
C THR A 199 1.14 -14.96 16.93
N LEU A 200 1.35 -15.54 15.74
CA LEU A 200 1.51 -16.99 15.60
C LEU A 200 2.74 -17.51 16.36
N LYS A 201 3.83 -16.73 16.38
CA LYS A 201 5.04 -17.08 17.12
C LYS A 201 4.80 -17.18 18.61
N LYS A 202 4.13 -16.17 19.17
CA LYS A 202 3.71 -16.17 20.58
C LYS A 202 2.79 -17.34 20.90
N ALA A 203 1.79 -17.61 20.05
CA ALA A 203 0.89 -18.75 20.25
C ALA A 203 1.65 -20.09 20.26
N ASN A 204 2.60 -20.27 19.34
CA ASN A 204 3.45 -21.44 19.31
C ASN A 204 4.30 -21.60 20.58
N GLU A 205 4.92 -20.52 21.06
CA GLU A 205 5.70 -20.53 22.30
C GLU A 205 4.84 -20.98 23.50
N VAL A 206 3.58 -20.51 23.58
CA VAL A 206 2.62 -20.96 24.60
C VAL A 206 2.30 -22.44 24.46
N PHE A 207 2.01 -22.93 23.25
CA PHE A 207 1.74 -24.36 23.03
C PHE A 207 2.91 -25.25 23.44
N GLN A 208 4.14 -24.84 23.14
CA GLN A 208 5.36 -25.54 23.56
C GLN A 208 5.52 -25.57 25.09
N GLN A 209 5.24 -24.45 25.76
CA GLN A 209 5.26 -24.38 27.24
C GLN A 209 4.21 -25.29 27.88
N LEU A 210 3.08 -25.52 27.22
CA LEU A 210 2.03 -26.44 27.65
C LEU A 210 2.32 -27.92 27.33
N GLY A 211 3.50 -28.23 26.79
CA GLY A 211 3.93 -29.61 26.52
C GLY A 211 3.55 -30.13 25.13
N SER A 212 3.15 -29.25 24.21
CA SER A 212 2.89 -29.65 22.82
C SER A 212 4.17 -30.16 22.15
N THR A 213 4.14 -31.37 21.59
CA THR A 213 5.25 -31.95 20.82
C THR A 213 5.29 -31.46 19.37
N TRP A 214 4.25 -30.75 18.92
CA TRP A 214 4.13 -30.23 17.56
C TRP A 214 4.30 -28.72 17.54
N CYS A 215 4.85 -28.21 16.43
CA CYS A 215 5.07 -26.79 16.21
C CYS A 215 3.98 -26.25 15.28
N LEU A 216 3.38 -25.12 15.63
CA LEU A 216 2.43 -24.38 14.79
C LEU A 216 3.04 -24.02 13.44
N PHE A 217 4.31 -23.65 13.49
CA PHE A 217 5.17 -23.64 12.32
C PHE A 217 5.56 -25.08 12.03
N VAL A 218 4.62 -25.84 11.47
CA VAL A 218 4.96 -27.10 10.79
C VAL A 218 6.13 -26.73 9.90
N LYS A 219 7.25 -27.45 10.00
CA LYS A 219 8.53 -27.15 9.34
C LYS A 219 8.41 -26.77 7.84
N LYS A 220 7.26 -26.97 7.18
CA LYS A 220 6.90 -26.50 5.83
C LYS A 220 6.43 -25.05 5.70
N LEU A 221 5.83 -24.43 6.71
CA LEU A 221 5.35 -23.03 6.62
C LEU A 221 6.50 -22.04 6.45
N ILE A 222 7.66 -22.34 7.03
CA ILE A 222 8.86 -21.49 6.98
C ILE A 222 9.92 -22.03 6.02
N LYS A 223 10.07 -23.36 5.84
CA LYS A 223 11.25 -23.89 5.16
C LYS A 223 11.28 -23.72 3.65
N THR A 224 10.15 -23.48 2.96
CA THR A 224 10.30 -23.14 1.54
C THR A 224 9.12 -22.39 0.93
N TYR A 225 9.33 -21.10 0.66
CA TYR A 225 8.65 -20.33 -0.37
C TYR A 225 8.88 -20.89 -1.81
N LYS A 226 9.50 -22.08 -1.96
CA LYS A 226 9.85 -22.70 -3.26
C LYS A 226 9.73 -24.24 -3.37
N LEU A 227 9.56 -25.02 -2.30
CA LEU A 227 9.65 -26.50 -2.32
C LEU A 227 8.89 -27.15 -1.15
N ALA A 228 7.56 -27.16 -1.17
CA ALA A 228 6.78 -27.98 -0.23
C ALA A 228 5.83 -28.90 -1.01
N GLN A 229 6.40 -29.98 -1.54
CA GLN A 229 5.77 -31.10 -2.27
C GLN A 229 5.84 -32.40 -1.45
N GLU A 230 5.67 -32.32 -0.12
CA GLU A 230 5.45 -33.55 0.65
C GLU A 230 4.31 -33.29 1.63
N GLU A 231 3.50 -34.30 1.90
CA GLU A 231 2.42 -34.23 2.88
C GLU A 231 3.02 -34.05 4.29
N SER A 232 2.34 -33.32 5.16
CA SER A 232 2.71 -33.29 6.57
C SER A 232 2.17 -34.55 7.26
N ASP A 233 2.96 -35.18 8.13
CA ASP A 233 2.53 -36.30 8.99
C ASP A 233 1.35 -35.98 9.93
N TYR A 234 0.96 -34.71 10.04
CA TYR A 234 -0.11 -34.27 10.92
C TYR A 234 -1.45 -34.22 10.18
N ASN A 235 -2.38 -35.07 10.61
CA ASN A 235 -3.77 -35.03 10.15
C ASN A 235 -4.46 -33.76 10.68
N LEU A 236 -4.66 -32.75 9.81
CA LEU A 236 -5.35 -31.51 10.15
C LEU A 236 -6.81 -31.70 10.57
N ASN A 237 -7.38 -32.89 10.42
CA ASN A 237 -8.72 -33.20 10.92
C ASN A 237 -8.72 -33.71 12.36
N ASP A 238 -7.56 -34.03 12.94
CA ASP A 238 -7.46 -34.37 14.35
C ASP A 238 -7.72 -33.11 15.21
N PRO A 239 -8.74 -33.12 16.08
CA PRO A 239 -9.07 -31.99 16.95
C PRO A 239 -7.89 -31.48 17.77
N ALA A 240 -6.94 -32.35 18.15
CA ALA A 240 -5.79 -31.99 18.98
C ALA A 240 -4.84 -31.00 18.28
N TYR A 241 -4.79 -31.01 16.94
CA TYR A 241 -4.01 -30.04 16.16
C TYR A 241 -4.90 -28.91 15.63
N ASN A 242 -6.09 -29.25 15.15
CA ASN A 242 -6.94 -28.31 14.45
C ASN A 242 -7.48 -27.19 15.35
N GLN A 243 -7.96 -27.53 16.55
CA GLN A 243 -8.57 -26.53 17.43
C GLN A 243 -7.53 -25.47 17.86
N PRO A 244 -6.33 -25.85 18.36
CA PRO A 244 -5.31 -24.85 18.71
C PRO A 244 -4.78 -24.06 17.50
N LEU A 245 -4.64 -24.72 16.34
CA LEU A 245 -4.22 -24.06 15.09
C LEU A 245 -5.24 -23.00 14.63
N CYS A 246 -6.53 -23.37 14.61
CA CYS A 246 -7.61 -22.45 14.27
C CYS A 246 -7.66 -21.27 15.23
N THR A 247 -7.53 -21.51 16.55
CA THR A 247 -7.48 -20.45 17.55
C THR A 247 -6.31 -19.50 17.29
N ALA A 248 -5.10 -20.03 17.09
CA ALA A 248 -3.91 -19.19 16.83
C ALA A 248 -4.07 -18.31 15.58
N LEU A 249 -4.62 -18.87 14.49
CA LEU A 249 -4.89 -18.11 13.26
C LEU A 249 -5.95 -17.03 13.48
N GLN A 250 -7.03 -17.34 14.19
CA GLN A 250 -8.07 -16.37 14.52
C GLN A 250 -7.52 -15.24 15.39
N LEU A 251 -6.66 -15.52 16.38
CA LEU A 251 -5.96 -14.50 17.15
C LEU A 251 -5.03 -13.64 16.28
N GLY A 252 -4.30 -14.26 15.34
CA GLY A 252 -3.50 -13.53 14.35
C GLY A 252 -4.34 -12.57 13.51
N LEU A 253 -5.53 -13.00 13.07
CA LEU A 253 -6.46 -12.14 12.33
C LEU A 253 -6.98 -10.98 13.20
N ILE A 254 -7.26 -11.20 14.48
CA ILE A 254 -7.67 -10.14 15.41
C ILE A 254 -6.58 -9.06 15.49
N GLU A 255 -5.33 -9.45 15.73
CA GLU A 255 -4.23 -8.49 15.84
C GLU A 255 -3.95 -7.78 14.52
N LEU A 256 -4.09 -8.48 13.39
CA LEU A 256 -3.94 -7.87 12.06
C LEU A 256 -5.05 -6.83 11.79
N LEU A 257 -6.31 -7.16 12.07
CA LEU A 257 -7.43 -6.23 11.90
C LEU A 257 -7.31 -5.03 12.85
N ARG A 258 -6.89 -5.26 14.10
CA ARG A 258 -6.61 -4.18 15.06
C ARG A 258 -5.50 -3.27 14.57
N ASN A 259 -4.44 -3.83 13.98
CA ASN A 259 -3.36 -3.06 13.36
C ASN A 259 -3.84 -2.20 12.18
N PHE A 260 -4.91 -2.60 11.49
CA PHE A 260 -5.58 -1.78 10.47
C PHE A 260 -6.60 -0.77 11.07
N GLY A 261 -6.70 -0.68 12.39
CA GLY A 261 -7.65 0.20 13.06
C GLY A 261 -9.10 -0.30 13.02
N ILE A 262 -9.33 -1.57 12.66
CA ILE A 262 -10.64 -2.19 12.67
C ILE A 262 -10.82 -2.85 14.03
N SER A 263 -11.90 -2.52 14.72
CA SER A 263 -12.25 -3.13 16.01
C SER A 263 -13.73 -3.52 16.02
N PRO A 264 -14.08 -4.67 16.61
CA PRO A 264 -15.46 -5.13 16.65
C PRO A 264 -16.25 -4.35 17.71
N ALA A 265 -17.53 -4.13 17.44
CA ALA A 265 -18.51 -3.75 18.45
C ALA A 265 -19.08 -4.98 19.18
N ILE A 266 -19.11 -6.13 18.50
CA ILE A 266 -19.66 -7.40 19.01
C ILE A 266 -18.78 -8.54 18.51
N VAL A 267 -18.61 -9.57 19.34
CA VAL A 267 -17.94 -10.83 18.97
C VAL A 267 -18.90 -12.00 19.17
N LEU A 268 -18.86 -12.96 18.26
CA LEU A 268 -19.66 -14.19 18.30
C LEU A 268 -18.76 -15.37 17.99
N GLY A 269 -18.72 -16.36 18.85
CA GLY A 269 -18.01 -17.62 18.61
C GLY A 269 -18.98 -18.77 18.43
N HIS A 270 -18.66 -19.69 17.52
CA HIS A 270 -19.36 -20.97 17.43
C HIS A 270 -18.44 -22.09 17.94
N SER A 271 -18.83 -22.76 19.03
CA SER A 271 -18.10 -23.91 19.60
C SER A 271 -16.63 -23.55 19.88
N SER A 272 -15.64 -24.23 19.31
CA SER A 272 -14.21 -23.90 19.52
C SER A 272 -13.81 -22.48 19.12
N GLY A 273 -14.62 -21.81 18.27
CA GLY A 273 -14.44 -20.40 17.92
C GLY A 273 -14.69 -19.46 19.12
N GLU A 274 -15.41 -19.90 20.15
CA GLU A 274 -15.60 -19.13 21.38
C GLU A 274 -14.28 -18.83 22.09
N ILE A 275 -13.26 -19.68 21.94
CA ILE A 275 -11.94 -19.47 22.55
C ILE A 275 -11.25 -18.24 21.98
N ALA A 276 -11.39 -17.98 20.67
CA ALA A 276 -10.80 -16.79 20.04
C ALA A 276 -11.70 -15.56 20.19
N ALA A 277 -12.99 -15.76 20.43
CA ALA A 277 -13.94 -14.68 20.70
C ALA A 277 -13.80 -14.11 22.12
N ALA A 278 -13.44 -14.95 23.09
CA ALA A 278 -13.23 -14.61 24.49
C ALA A 278 -11.88 -13.89 24.72
#